data_AF-A0AA43UEG7-F1
#
_entry.id   AF-A0AA43UEG7-F1
#
_cell.length_a   1.000
_cell.length_b   1.000
_cell.length_c   1.000
_cell.angle_alpha   90.00
_cell.angle_beta   90.00
_cell.angle_gamma   90.00
#
_symmetry.space_group_name_H-M   'P 1'
#
loop_
_entity.id
_entity.type
_entity.pdbx_description
1 polymer ?
#
loop_
_entity_poly.entity_id
_entity_poly.type
_entity_poly.pdbx_seq_one_letter_code
_entity_poly.pdbx_strand_id
1 'polypeptide(L)'
;MDGMEKCEIISDELRGLIIAEPKTMSRKDFMADLKPRDELYLTKNVTLNCSKYPCQMKIRQNIDNPLNFSVILVYRSSIIVRYNGYHGSHTNRLEKTRVSGPHIHTITERYQLRTQRPDGYAEETDRYTDLNTAINEFIKDMNITIEGLENTRSIDDYA
;
A
#
# COMPACT_ATOMS: atom_id res chain seq x y z
N MET A 1 -31.35 -4.76 13.54
CA MET A 1 -29.91 -5.06 13.63
C MET A 1 -29.39 -4.98 12.22
N ASP A 2 -28.59 -3.96 11.94
CA ASP A 2 -28.12 -3.60 10.61
C ASP A 2 -27.43 -4.78 9.93
N GLY A 3 -27.79 -5.00 8.66
CA GLY A 3 -27.08 -5.89 7.76
C GLY A 3 -25.69 -5.32 7.53
N MET A 4 -24.73 -5.75 8.34
CA MET A 4 -23.32 -5.62 8.02
C MET A 4 -23.13 -6.40 6.71
N GLU A 5 -23.02 -5.70 5.58
CA GLU A 5 -22.55 -6.28 4.33
C GLU A 5 -21.33 -7.12 4.68
N LYS A 6 -21.42 -8.44 4.50
CA LYS A 6 -20.26 -9.31 4.61
C LYS A 6 -19.28 -8.79 3.58
N CYS A 7 -18.22 -8.13 4.05
CA CYS A 7 -17.05 -7.87 3.23
C CYS A 7 -16.64 -9.23 2.68
N GLU A 8 -16.73 -9.38 1.36
CA GLU A 8 -16.36 -10.61 0.68
C GLU A 8 -14.91 -10.93 1.08
N ILE A 9 -14.70 -12.12 1.64
CA ILE A 9 -13.37 -12.52 2.09
C ILE A 9 -12.45 -12.57 0.87
N ILE A 10 -11.36 -11.81 0.92
CA ILE A 10 -10.32 -11.89 -0.08
C ILE A 10 -9.46 -13.11 0.25
N SER A 11 -9.55 -14.15 -0.58
CA SER A 11 -8.69 -15.32 -0.43
C SER A 11 -7.21 -14.96 -0.58
N ASP A 12 -6.31 -15.73 0.03
CA ASP A 12 -4.87 -15.54 -0.12
C ASP A 12 -4.46 -15.73 -1.59
N GLU A 13 -5.17 -16.61 -2.30
CA GLU A 13 -5.06 -16.79 -3.75
C GLU A 13 -5.53 -15.55 -4.53
N LEU A 14 -6.75 -15.04 -4.24
CA LEU A 14 -7.27 -13.85 -4.91
C LEU A 14 -6.39 -12.63 -4.66
N ARG A 15 -5.88 -12.47 -3.44
CA ARG A 15 -4.88 -11.46 -3.11
C ARG A 15 -3.65 -11.57 -4.01
N GLY A 16 -3.12 -12.78 -4.17
CA GLY A 16 -1.99 -13.05 -5.06
C GLY A 16 -2.29 -12.64 -6.50
N LEU A 17 -3.48 -12.98 -7.02
CA LEU A 17 -3.92 -12.59 -8.36
C LEU A 17 -4.06 -11.07 -8.52
N ILE A 18 -4.59 -10.37 -7.49
CA ILE A 18 -4.70 -8.90 -7.49
C ILE A 18 -3.31 -8.26 -7.53
N ILE A 19 -2.36 -8.75 -6.73
CA ILE A 19 -0.99 -8.22 -6.69
C ILE A 19 -0.29 -8.46 -8.04
N ALA A 20 -0.38 -9.68 -8.57
CA ALA A 20 0.29 -10.07 -9.81
C ALA A 20 -0.28 -9.42 -11.08
N GLU A 21 -1.54 -8.98 -11.06
CA GLU A 21 -2.15 -8.32 -12.21
C GLU A 21 -1.34 -7.07 -12.63
N PRO A 22 -0.97 -6.91 -13.90
CA PRO A 22 -0.40 -5.66 -14.40
C PRO A 22 -1.37 -4.48 -14.20
N LYS A 23 -0.85 -3.37 -13.68
CA LYS A 23 -1.58 -2.13 -13.45
C LYS A 23 -0.83 -0.98 -14.09
N THR A 24 -1.52 0.06 -14.51
CA THR A 24 -0.88 1.29 -14.97
C THR A 24 -1.39 2.53 -14.24
N MET A 25 -0.53 3.55 -14.16
CA MET A 25 -0.91 4.90 -13.76
C MET A 25 -0.26 5.93 -14.69
N SER A 26 -0.86 7.11 -14.81
CA SER A 26 -0.28 8.17 -15.64
C SER A 26 0.95 8.79 -14.97
N ARG A 27 1.93 9.26 -15.77
CA ARG A 27 3.04 10.09 -15.27
C ARG A 27 2.54 11.31 -14.49
N LYS A 28 1.43 11.93 -14.91
CA LYS A 28 0.84 13.08 -14.21
C LYS A 28 0.43 12.70 -12.79
N ASP A 29 -0.25 11.57 -12.63
CA ASP A 29 -0.65 11.08 -11.31
C ASP A 29 0.56 10.70 -10.50
N PHE A 30 1.56 10.04 -11.09
CA PHE A 30 2.81 9.71 -10.40
C PHE A 30 3.55 10.96 -9.89
N MET A 31 3.66 12.01 -10.71
CA MET A 31 4.36 13.25 -10.35
C MET A 31 3.55 14.21 -9.47
N ALA A 32 2.25 13.97 -9.26
CA ALA A 32 1.43 14.85 -8.43
C ALA A 32 1.90 14.83 -6.97
N ASP A 33 2.01 16.01 -6.35
CA ASP A 33 2.34 16.11 -4.92
C ASP A 33 1.22 15.56 -4.04
N LEU A 34 1.58 15.14 -2.83
CA LEU A 34 0.60 14.94 -1.78
C LEU A 34 -0.08 16.29 -1.44
N LYS A 35 -1.37 16.23 -1.12
CA LYS A 35 -2.18 17.40 -0.75
C LYS A 35 -2.64 17.30 0.70
N PRO A 36 -2.76 18.41 1.44
CA PRO A 36 -3.32 18.38 2.79
C PRO A 36 -4.69 17.71 2.80
N ARG A 37 -4.87 16.72 3.68
CA ARG A 37 -6.18 16.16 4.02
C ARG A 37 -6.77 16.90 5.22
N ASP A 38 -5.91 17.14 6.21
CA ASP A 38 -6.19 17.84 7.46
C ASP A 38 -4.87 18.44 7.98
N GLU A 39 -4.87 19.00 9.19
CA GLU A 39 -3.70 19.61 9.83
C GLU A 39 -2.57 18.62 10.14
N LEU A 40 -2.83 17.31 10.13
CA LEU A 40 -1.88 16.27 10.52
C LEU A 40 -1.32 15.49 9.33
N TYR A 41 -2.04 15.45 8.21
CA TYR A 41 -1.71 14.52 7.13
C TYR A 41 -1.79 15.13 5.73
N LEU A 42 -0.77 14.82 4.94
CA LEU A 42 -0.79 14.94 3.49
C LEU A 42 -1.26 13.60 2.89
N THR A 43 -2.00 13.64 1.78
CA THR A 43 -2.49 12.45 1.08
C THR A 43 -2.46 12.57 -0.42
N LYS A 44 -2.45 11.42 -1.08
CA LYS A 44 -2.59 11.30 -2.53
C LYS A 44 -3.33 10.00 -2.84
N ASN A 45 -4.32 10.08 -3.73
CA ASN A 45 -5.06 8.91 -4.19
C ASN A 45 -4.91 8.82 -5.71
N VAL A 46 -4.55 7.65 -6.21
CA VAL A 46 -4.36 7.36 -7.62
C VAL A 46 -5.25 6.18 -7.98
N THR A 47 -6.16 6.37 -8.93
CA THR A 47 -6.89 5.25 -9.54
C THR A 47 -5.95 4.54 -10.49
N LEU A 48 -5.83 3.22 -10.35
CA LEU A 48 -4.98 2.41 -11.22
C LEU A 48 -5.82 1.84 -12.36
N ASN A 49 -5.28 1.89 -13.57
CA ASN A 49 -5.86 1.19 -14.70
C ASN A 49 -5.54 -0.30 -14.53
N CYS A 50 -6.58 -1.11 -14.35
CA CYS A 50 -6.50 -2.55 -14.17
C CYS A 50 -7.45 -3.22 -15.17
N SER A 51 -7.08 -4.39 -15.67
CA SER A 51 -7.91 -5.15 -16.62
C SER A 51 -9.05 -5.93 -15.95
N LYS A 52 -8.81 -6.43 -14.74
CA LYS A 52 -9.64 -7.43 -14.06
C LYS A 52 -9.97 -7.05 -12.62
N TYR A 53 -9.01 -6.49 -11.88
CA TYR A 53 -9.21 -6.13 -10.48
C TYR A 53 -9.02 -4.61 -10.29
N PRO A 54 -10.08 -3.80 -10.42
CA PRO A 54 -9.99 -2.35 -10.25
C PRO A 54 -9.39 -1.95 -8.89
N CYS A 55 -8.25 -1.29 -8.91
CA CYS A 55 -7.50 -0.93 -7.71
C CYS A 55 -7.27 0.58 -7.59
N GLN A 56 -6.95 1.01 -6.37
CA GLN A 56 -6.42 2.34 -6.07
C GLN A 56 -5.12 2.22 -5.30
N MET A 57 -4.18 3.11 -5.59
CA MET A 57 -3.04 3.39 -4.73
C MET A 57 -3.37 4.60 -3.86
N LYS A 58 -3.21 4.47 -2.54
CA LYS A 58 -3.41 5.57 -1.59
C LYS A 58 -2.13 5.81 -0.80
N ILE A 59 -1.77 7.08 -0.65
CA ILE A 59 -0.59 7.53 0.08
C ILE A 59 -1.05 8.49 1.17
N ARG A 60 -0.48 8.34 2.36
CA ARG A 60 -0.63 9.28 3.48
C ARG A 60 0.72 9.49 4.13
N GLN A 61 1.06 10.72 4.47
CA GLN A 61 2.22 11.04 5.30
C GLN A 61 1.81 12.01 6.40
N ASN A 62 2.30 11.80 7.61
CA ASN A 62 2.14 12.76 8.70
C ASN A 62 3.04 13.98 8.47
N ILE A 63 2.52 15.17 8.73
CA ILE A 63 3.21 16.45 8.49
C ILE A 63 4.39 16.62 9.46
N ASP A 64 4.20 16.35 10.75
CA ASP A 64 5.23 16.57 11.78
C ASP A 64 6.25 15.43 11.88
N ASN A 65 5.82 14.20 11.58
CA ASN A 65 6.66 13.01 11.56
C ASN A 65 6.63 12.36 10.17
N PRO A 66 7.53 12.74 9.26
CA PRO A 66 7.60 12.19 7.91
C PRO A 66 7.84 10.67 7.84
N LEU A 67 8.36 10.03 8.91
CA LEU A 67 8.51 8.57 9.01
C LEU A 67 7.18 7.87 9.28
N ASN A 68 6.15 8.59 9.72
CA ASN A 68 4.79 8.09 9.86
C ASN A 68 4.02 8.26 8.56
N PHE A 69 4.25 7.33 7.63
CA PHE A 69 3.57 7.27 6.34
C PHE A 69 2.94 5.91 6.07
N SER A 70 2.08 5.86 5.06
CA SER A 70 1.56 4.62 4.49
C SER A 70 1.37 4.71 2.97
N VAL A 71 1.71 3.64 2.25
CA VAL A 71 1.42 3.42 0.82
C VAL A 71 0.55 2.16 0.69
N ILE A 72 -0.62 2.26 0.07
CA ILE A 72 -1.70 1.28 0.22
C ILE A 72 -2.26 0.87 -1.14
N LEU A 73 -2.39 -0.44 -1.38
CA LEU A 73 -3.19 -0.99 -2.47
C LEU A 73 -4.59 -1.29 -1.95
N VAL A 74 -5.61 -0.76 -2.62
CA VAL A 74 -7.03 -0.94 -2.25
C VAL A 74 -7.78 -1.61 -3.39
N TYR A 75 -8.55 -2.66 -3.08
CA TYR A 75 -9.49 -3.34 -3.98
C TYR A 75 -10.83 -3.51 -3.27
N ARG A 76 -11.95 -3.11 -3.89
CA ARG A 76 -13.31 -3.18 -3.30
C ARG A 76 -13.37 -2.69 -1.84
N SER A 77 -12.76 -1.54 -1.55
CA SER A 77 -12.62 -0.96 -0.20
C SER A 77 -11.78 -1.75 0.81
N SER A 78 -11.28 -2.93 0.44
CA SER A 78 -10.35 -3.73 1.25
C SER A 78 -8.92 -3.28 1.00
N ILE A 79 -8.15 -3.18 2.09
CA ILE A 79 -6.71 -2.94 2.02
C ILE A 79 -6.05 -4.27 1.69
N ILE A 80 -5.43 -4.36 0.53
CA ILE A 80 -4.78 -5.57 0.04
C ILE A 80 -3.37 -5.68 0.61
N VAL A 81 -2.62 -4.59 0.47
CA VAL A 81 -1.25 -4.43 0.99
C VAL A 81 -1.08 -3.00 1.47
N ARG A 82 -0.35 -2.81 2.57
CA ARG A 82 0.00 -1.49 3.12
C ARG A 82 1.45 -1.49 3.58
N TYR A 83 2.25 -0.66 2.93
CA TYR A 83 3.61 -0.34 3.36
C TYR A 83 3.54 0.78 4.37
N ASN A 84 4.21 0.64 5.51
CA ASN A 84 4.24 1.64 6.55
C ASN A 84 5.67 2.00 6.90
N GLY A 85 5.92 3.30 7.08
CA GLY A 85 7.14 3.77 7.73
C GLY A 85 7.15 3.48 9.23
N TYR A 86 8.21 3.88 9.92
CA TYR A 86 8.32 3.64 11.35
C TYR A 86 7.52 4.66 12.17
N HIS A 87 6.46 4.17 12.81
CA HIS A 87 5.54 4.99 13.62
C HIS A 87 5.15 4.30 14.95
N GLY A 88 6.07 3.50 15.47
CA GLY A 88 5.86 2.65 16.65
C GLY A 88 5.81 1.17 16.29
N SER A 89 5.73 0.33 17.32
CA SER A 89 5.68 -1.12 17.14
C SER A 89 4.27 -1.61 16.81
N HIS A 90 4.17 -2.57 15.90
CA HIS A 90 2.93 -3.31 15.61
C HIS A 90 2.97 -4.68 16.28
N THR A 91 1.80 -5.26 16.58
CA THR A 91 1.70 -6.62 17.14
C THR A 91 0.79 -7.48 16.27
N ASN A 92 1.33 -8.57 15.77
CA ASN A 92 0.58 -9.60 15.06
C ASN A 92 -0.23 -10.40 16.08
N ARG A 93 -1.52 -10.08 16.21
CA ARG A 93 -2.38 -10.61 17.28
C ARG A 93 -2.50 -12.14 17.27
N LEU A 94 -2.51 -12.76 16.10
CA LEU A 94 -2.61 -14.22 16.00
C LEU A 94 -1.27 -14.91 16.31
N GLU A 95 -0.15 -14.30 15.92
CA GLU A 95 1.21 -14.84 16.11
C GLU A 95 1.78 -14.51 17.48
N LYS A 96 1.25 -13.48 18.13
CA LYS A 96 1.80 -12.86 19.35
C LYS A 96 3.24 -12.36 19.16
N THR A 97 3.62 -12.01 17.93
CA THR A 97 4.92 -11.42 17.60
C THR A 97 4.80 -9.90 17.46
N ARG A 98 5.90 -9.21 17.75
CA ARG A 98 6.01 -7.75 17.63
C ARG A 98 6.89 -7.42 16.43
N VAL A 99 6.48 -6.40 15.69
CA VAL A 99 7.15 -5.81 14.54
C VAL A 99 7.57 -4.40 14.94
N SER A 100 8.84 -4.05 14.79
CA SER A 100 9.44 -2.78 15.14
C SER A 100 10.23 -2.22 13.95
N GLY A 101 9.92 -1.00 13.53
CA GLY A 101 10.51 -0.39 12.34
C GLY A 101 9.52 -0.32 11.16
N PRO A 102 10.02 -0.04 9.95
CA PRO A 102 9.22 -0.13 8.72
C PRO A 102 8.68 -1.55 8.53
N HIS A 103 7.45 -1.66 8.03
CA HIS A 103 6.78 -2.94 7.92
C HIS A 103 5.66 -2.95 6.89
N ILE A 104 5.40 -4.12 6.34
CA ILE A 104 4.39 -4.33 5.29
C ILE A 104 3.25 -5.15 5.88
N HIS A 105 2.06 -4.56 5.89
CA HIS A 105 0.83 -5.26 6.20
C HIS A 105 0.27 -5.92 4.94
N THR A 106 -0.27 -7.12 5.11
CA THR A 106 -0.92 -7.88 4.04
C THR A 106 -2.24 -8.43 4.53
N ILE A 107 -3.32 -8.26 3.76
CA ILE A 107 -4.59 -8.92 4.07
C ILE A 107 -4.42 -10.43 4.01
N THR A 108 -4.97 -11.16 4.97
CA THR A 108 -4.93 -12.63 4.94
C THR A 108 -6.30 -13.21 5.22
N GLU A 109 -6.63 -14.38 4.66
CA GLU A 109 -7.87 -15.09 4.98
C GLU A 109 -8.02 -15.30 6.49
N ARG A 110 -6.94 -15.75 7.13
CA ARG A 110 -6.93 -16.06 8.56
C ARG A 110 -7.19 -14.82 9.42
N TYR A 111 -6.67 -13.63 9.05
CA TYR A 111 -6.95 -12.40 9.81
C TYR A 111 -8.36 -11.88 9.57
N GLN A 112 -8.89 -11.99 8.35
CA GLN A 112 -10.29 -11.66 8.03
C GLN A 112 -11.27 -12.52 8.83
N LEU A 113 -10.99 -13.82 8.96
CA LEU A 113 -11.86 -14.77 9.65
C LEU A 113 -11.76 -14.70 11.18
N ARG A 114 -10.59 -14.36 11.72
CA ARG A 114 -10.29 -14.52 13.15
C ARG A 114 -10.09 -13.21 13.91
N THR A 115 -10.11 -12.07 13.23
CA THR A 115 -9.85 -10.77 13.85
C THR A 115 -10.77 -9.68 13.29
N GLN A 116 -10.84 -8.55 14.00
CA GLN A 116 -11.52 -7.34 13.52
C GLN A 116 -10.64 -6.45 12.63
N ARG A 117 -9.40 -6.87 12.32
CA ARG A 117 -8.47 -6.11 11.47
C ARG A 117 -7.93 -7.01 10.35
N PRO A 118 -8.64 -7.08 9.21
CA PRO A 118 -8.26 -7.89 8.05
C PRO A 118 -6.81 -7.75 7.59
N ASP A 119 -6.28 -6.53 7.58
CA ASP A 119 -4.90 -6.18 7.20
C ASP A 119 -3.95 -6.15 8.41
N GLY A 120 -4.28 -6.83 9.52
CA GLY A 120 -3.52 -6.73 10.76
C GLY A 120 -2.25 -7.60 10.84
N TYR A 121 -1.96 -8.41 9.82
CA TYR A 121 -0.71 -9.17 9.73
C TYR A 121 0.35 -8.32 9.05
N ALA A 122 1.51 -8.17 9.68
CA ALA A 122 2.63 -7.45 9.10
C ALA A 122 3.98 -8.14 9.30
N GLU A 123 4.90 -7.82 8.41
CA GLU A 123 6.29 -8.28 8.43
C GLU A 123 7.22 -7.06 8.42
N GLU A 124 8.27 -7.12 9.24
CA GLU A 124 9.33 -6.09 9.23
C GLU A 124 10.04 -6.08 7.87
N THR A 125 10.54 -4.92 7.47
CA THR A 125 11.30 -4.77 6.23
C THR A 125 12.42 -3.75 6.40
N ASP A 126 13.54 -4.00 5.74
CA ASP A 126 14.68 -3.09 5.59
C ASP A 126 14.74 -2.43 4.19
N ARG A 127 13.89 -2.88 3.26
CA ARG A 127 13.83 -2.37 1.86
C ARG A 127 13.54 -0.89 1.71
N TYR A 128 13.00 -0.24 2.73
CA TYR A 128 12.76 1.20 2.72
C TYR A 128 12.77 1.77 4.13
N THR A 129 13.20 3.02 4.26
CA THR A 129 13.16 3.79 5.52
C THR A 129 12.38 5.09 5.39
N ASP A 130 12.09 5.52 4.16
CA ASP A 130 11.39 6.75 3.83
C ASP A 130 10.26 6.51 2.81
N LEU A 131 9.41 7.51 2.61
CA LEU A 131 8.24 7.41 1.75
C LEU A 131 8.59 7.21 0.27
N ASN A 132 9.64 7.85 -0.25
CA ASN A 132 9.98 7.78 -1.67
C ASN A 132 10.48 6.39 -2.04
N THR A 133 11.37 5.83 -1.21
CA THR A 133 11.84 4.45 -1.38
C THR A 133 10.68 3.47 -1.22
N ALA A 134 9.78 3.68 -0.26
CA ALA A 134 8.58 2.85 -0.10
C ALA A 134 7.65 2.90 -1.32
N ILE A 135 7.48 4.07 -1.95
CA ILE A 135 6.69 4.22 -3.18
C ILE A 135 7.32 3.41 -4.33
N ASN A 136 8.64 3.48 -4.49
CA ASN A 136 9.36 2.74 -5.54
C ASN A 136 9.24 1.23 -5.36
N GLU A 137 9.49 0.73 -4.15
CA GLU A 137 9.31 -0.70 -3.82
C GLU A 137 7.86 -1.15 -4.02
N PHE A 138 6.90 -0.32 -3.61
CA PHE A 138 5.49 -0.63 -3.78
C PHE A 138 5.08 -0.70 -5.27
N ILE A 139 5.54 0.22 -6.10
CA ILE A 139 5.27 0.21 -7.55
C ILE A 139 5.77 -1.09 -8.19
N LYS A 140 7.00 -1.50 -7.84
CA LYS A 140 7.60 -2.73 -8.32
C LYS A 140 6.81 -3.97 -7.85
N ASP A 141 6.56 -4.07 -6.55
CA ASP A 141 5.92 -5.26 -5.96
C ASP A 141 4.45 -5.41 -6.40
N MET A 142 3.74 -4.31 -6.62
CA MET A 142 2.33 -4.31 -7.02
C MET A 142 2.10 -4.38 -8.54
N ASN A 143 3.17 -4.63 -9.30
CA ASN A 143 3.18 -4.73 -10.77
C ASN A 143 2.57 -3.49 -11.45
N ILE A 144 3.02 -2.30 -11.03
CA ILE A 144 2.54 -1.02 -11.53
C ILE A 144 3.55 -0.44 -12.54
N THR A 145 3.08 -0.13 -13.74
CA THR A 145 3.82 0.62 -14.75
C THR A 145 3.36 2.07 -14.78
N ILE A 146 4.29 3.01 -14.94
CA ILE A 146 3.98 4.43 -15.09
C ILE A 146 4.03 4.81 -16.56
N GLU A 147 2.87 5.09 -17.14
CA GLU A 147 2.74 5.48 -18.55
C GLU A 147 3.40 6.84 -18.79
N GLY A 148 4.19 6.94 -19.85
CA GLY A 148 4.90 8.17 -20.23
C GLY A 148 6.24 8.39 -19.50
N LEU A 149 6.73 7.40 -18.75
CA LEU A 149 8.14 7.34 -18.32
C LEU A 149 9.02 6.48 -19.25
N GLU A 150 8.42 5.86 -20.27
CA GLU A 150 9.06 4.90 -21.19
C GLU A 150 10.17 5.51 -22.08
N ASN A 151 10.27 6.84 -22.14
CA ASN A 151 11.24 7.57 -22.95
C ASN A 151 12.23 8.44 -22.15
N THR A 152 12.19 8.40 -20.82
CA THR A 152 13.23 9.04 -20.01
C THR A 152 14.36 8.03 -19.81
N ARG A 153 15.50 8.32 -20.43
CA ARG A 153 16.76 7.57 -20.31
C ARG A 153 17.05 7.17 -18.86
N SER A 154 17.74 6.04 -18.74
CA SER A 154 18.23 5.47 -17.50
C SER A 154 18.68 6.54 -16.49
N ILE A 155 18.32 6.35 -15.22
CA ILE A 155 18.85 7.12 -14.09
C ILE A 155 20.38 6.95 -13.94
N ASP A 156 21.00 6.02 -14.68
CA ASP A 156 22.45 5.89 -14.77
C ASP A 156 23.13 7.02 -15.58
N ASP A 157 22.39 7.86 -16.31
CA ASP A 157 22.97 8.95 -17.14
C ASP A 157 23.25 10.25 -16.35
N TYR A 158 23.02 10.27 -15.03
CA TYR A 158 23.30 11.42 -14.16
C TYR A 158 24.27 11.10 -13.01
N ALA A 159 25.01 9.98 -13.10
CA ALA A 159 26.09 9.63 -12.18
C ALA A 159 27.46 10.11 -12.69
#